data_AF-A0A0S8IHW2-F1
#
_entry.id   AF-A0A0S8IHW2-F1
#
_cell.length_a   1.000
_cell.length_b   1.000
_cell.length_c   1.000
_cell.angle_alpha   90.00
_cell.angle_beta   90.00
_cell.angle_gamma   90.00
#
_symmetry.space_group_name_H-M   'P 1'
#
loop_
_entity.id
_entity.type
_entity.pdbx_description
1 polymer ?
#
loop_
_entity_poly.entity_id
_entity_poly.type
_entity_poly.pdbx_seq_one_letter_code
_entity_poly.pdbx_strand_id
1 'polypeptide(L)'
;MISDILKQLNWIDFLMIVLFLRIIFMALSTGFALELFKLLGTLASLYLSLHYFTLFTDWMGGRSPTAKGKLPLQFMDFISLLAIAIIGYLMFFALRLVFDRFI
;
A
#
# COMPACT_ATOMS: atom_id res chain seq x y z
N MET A 1 -7.72 -25.42 -29.91
CA MET A 1 -7.21 -25.66 -28.54
C MET A 1 -6.26 -24.55 -28.10
N ILE A 2 -5.03 -24.43 -28.61
CA ILE A 2 -4.12 -23.31 -28.26
C ILE A 2 -4.68 -21.96 -28.75
N SER A 3 -5.34 -21.95 -29.91
CA SER A 3 -6.01 -20.80 -30.51
C SER A 3 -7.18 -20.25 -29.68
N ASP A 4 -7.85 -21.10 -28.90
CA ASP A 4 -9.03 -20.72 -28.10
C ASP A 4 -8.61 -20.11 -26.76
N ILE A 5 -7.51 -20.61 -26.19
CA ILE A 5 -6.86 -20.05 -24.99
C ILE A 5 -6.37 -18.62 -25.26
N LEU A 6 -5.77 -18.38 -26.43
CA LEU A 6 -5.30 -17.05 -26.82
C LEU A 6 -6.43 -16.04 -27.04
N LYS A 7 -7.65 -16.49 -27.36
CA LYS A 7 -8.82 -15.62 -27.53
C LYS A 7 -9.51 -15.23 -26.22
N GLN A 8 -9.28 -16.00 -25.15
CA GLN A 8 -9.84 -15.69 -23.82
C GLN A 8 -8.94 -14.79 -22.98
N LEU A 9 -7.65 -14.68 -23.32
CA LEU A 9 -6.72 -13.77 -22.65
C LEU A 9 -7.16 -12.33 -22.88
N ASN A 10 -7.64 -11.71 -21.80
CA ASN A 10 -8.05 -10.33 -21.81
C ASN A 10 -6.82 -9.42 -21.67
N TRP A 11 -6.93 -8.15 -22.01
CA TRP A 11 -5.82 -7.19 -21.87
C TRP A 11 -5.34 -7.06 -20.42
N ILE A 12 -6.23 -7.30 -19.46
CA ILE A 12 -5.93 -7.33 -18.03
C ILE A 12 -5.01 -8.50 -17.70
N ASP A 13 -5.25 -9.69 -18.27
CA ASP A 13 -4.40 -10.86 -18.04
C ASP A 13 -2.99 -10.62 -18.59
N PHE A 14 -2.88 -9.99 -19.76
CA PHE A 14 -1.60 -9.61 -20.33
C PHE A 14 -0.85 -8.61 -19.43
N LEU A 15 -1.55 -7.60 -18.90
CA LEU A 15 -0.98 -6.64 -17.97
C LEU A 15 -0.51 -7.30 -16.67
N MET A 16 -1.28 -8.25 -16.15
CA MET A 16 -0.91 -9.04 -14.98
C MET A 16 0.36 -9.87 -15.24
N ILE A 17 0.48 -10.52 -16.40
CA ILE A 17 1.67 -11.30 -16.78
C ILE A 17 2.91 -10.39 -16.87
N VAL A 18 2.80 -9.21 -17.50
CA VAL A 18 3.90 -8.25 -17.61
C VAL A 18 4.34 -7.74 -16.23
N LEU A 19 3.39 -7.42 -15.35
CA LEU A 19 3.70 -7.03 -13.97
C LEU A 19 4.39 -8.17 -13.22
N PHE A 20 3.93 -9.40 -13.39
CA PHE A 20 4.52 -10.57 -12.73
C PHE A 20 5.95 -10.82 -13.19
N LEU A 21 6.21 -10.77 -14.51
CA LEU A 21 7.54 -10.86 -15.09
C LEU A 21 8.46 -9.74 -14.59
N ARG A 22 7.92 -8.51 -14.49
CA ARG A 22 8.67 -7.36 -13.96
C ARG A 22 9.08 -7.58 -12.51
N ILE A 23 8.18 -8.10 -11.67
CA ILE A 23 8.48 -8.43 -10.26
C ILE A 23 9.56 -9.51 -10.19
N ILE A 24 9.49 -10.56 -11.01
CA ILE A 24 10.52 -11.60 -11.05
C ILE A 24 11.87 -11.04 -11.49
N PHE A 25 11.90 -10.24 -12.56
CA PHE A 25 13.13 -9.65 -13.10
C PHE A 25 13.79 -8.70 -12.09
N MET A 26 12.97 -7.92 -11.39
CA MET A 26 13.44 -6.95 -10.42
C MET A 26 13.82 -7.63 -9.09
N ALA A 27 13.19 -8.75 -8.73
CA ALA A 27 13.59 -9.67 -7.67
C ALA A 27 14.95 -10.36 -7.94
N LEU A 28 15.27 -10.71 -9.19
CA LEU A 28 16.55 -11.30 -9.54
C LEU A 28 17.72 -10.30 -9.49
N SER A 29 17.45 -9.01 -9.74
CA SER A 29 18.47 -7.96 -9.81
C SER A 29 18.67 -7.21 -8.49
N THR A 30 17.62 -7.08 -7.66
CA THR A 30 17.68 -6.36 -6.38
C THR A 30 17.43 -7.25 -5.16
N GLY A 31 17.15 -8.54 -5.34
CA GLY A 31 16.82 -9.50 -4.28
C GLY A 31 15.31 -9.65 -4.08
N PHE A 32 14.81 -10.89 -4.16
CA PHE A 32 13.39 -11.21 -4.04
C PHE A 32 12.75 -10.68 -2.75
N ALA A 33 13.49 -10.74 -1.65
CA ALA A 33 13.04 -10.19 -0.37
C ALA A 33 12.74 -8.69 -0.45
N LEU A 34 13.61 -7.89 -1.09
CA LEU A 34 13.47 -6.43 -1.18
C LEU A 34 12.22 -6.02 -1.96
N GLU A 35 11.89 -6.74 -3.03
CA GLU A 35 10.67 -6.54 -3.82
C GLU A 35 9.41 -6.98 -3.07
N LEU A 36 9.46 -8.15 -2.43
CA LEU A 36 8.36 -8.67 -1.62
C LEU A 36 8.01 -7.70 -0.47
N PHE A 37 9.01 -7.13 0.20
CA PHE A 37 8.82 -6.13 1.25
C PHE A 37 8.16 -4.84 0.75
N LYS A 38 8.47 -4.39 -0.48
CA LYS A 38 7.78 -3.23 -1.08
C LYS A 38 6.30 -3.53 -1.29
N LEU A 39 5.99 -4.68 -1.88
CA LEU A 39 4.62 -5.07 -2.22
C LEU A 39 3.78 -5.30 -0.94
N LEU A 40 4.33 -6.03 0.03
CA LEU A 40 3.71 -6.22 1.33
C LEU A 40 3.54 -4.90 2.07
N GLY A 41 4.53 -4.01 2.02
CA GLY A 41 4.46 -2.70 2.65
C GLY A 41 3.37 -1.80 2.07
N THR A 42 3.20 -1.81 0.74
CA THR A 42 2.10 -1.08 0.09
C THR A 42 0.73 -1.69 0.42
N LEU A 43 0.60 -3.02 0.41
CA LEU A 43 -0.68 -3.68 0.72
C LEU A 43 -1.07 -3.48 2.18
N ALA A 44 -0.10 -3.63 3.10
CA ALA A 44 -0.33 -3.43 4.52
C ALA A 44 -0.65 -1.96 4.84
N SER A 45 0.07 -1.01 4.27
CA SER A 45 -0.24 0.43 4.40
C SER A 45 -1.65 0.75 3.93
N LEU A 46 -2.05 0.25 2.76
CA LEU A 46 -3.38 0.47 2.22
C LEU A 46 -4.46 -0.14 3.12
N TYR A 47 -4.27 -1.39 3.54
CA TYR A 47 -5.18 -2.08 4.46
C TYR A 47 -5.33 -1.33 5.78
N LEU A 48 -4.21 -0.94 6.41
CA LEU A 48 -4.21 -0.18 7.67
C LEU A 48 -4.92 1.16 7.50
N SER A 49 -4.69 1.87 6.40
CA SER A 49 -5.36 3.13 6.14
C SER A 49 -6.88 2.97 5.99
N LEU A 50 -7.33 1.96 5.24
CA LEU A 50 -8.76 1.70 5.05
C LEU A 50 -9.45 1.15 6.30
N HIS A 51 -8.73 0.41 7.14
CA HIS A 51 -9.30 -0.21 8.33
C HIS A 51 -9.30 0.74 9.55
N TYR A 52 -8.26 1.56 9.72
CA TYR A 52 -8.06 2.36 10.93
C TYR A 52 -8.28 3.87 10.74
N PHE A 53 -8.67 4.36 9.55
CA PHE A 53 -8.87 5.80 9.37
C PHE A 53 -9.93 6.38 10.30
N THR A 54 -11.06 5.70 10.50
CA THR A 54 -12.15 6.16 11.38
C THR A 54 -11.72 6.22 12.83
N LEU A 55 -11.07 5.16 13.33
CA LEU A 55 -10.52 5.10 14.68
C LEU A 55 -9.52 6.23 14.94
N PHE A 56 -8.69 6.55 13.95
CA PHE A 56 -7.72 7.62 14.04
C PHE A 56 -8.36 9.01 13.97
N THR A 57 -9.37 9.21 13.11
CA THR A 57 -10.17 10.45 13.09
C THR A 57 -10.86 10.67 14.43
N ASP A 58 -11.48 9.64 15.01
CA ASP A 58 -12.17 9.72 16.30
C ASP A 58 -11.20 10.02 17.45
N TRP A 59 -10.03 9.39 17.45
CA TRP A 59 -8.96 9.69 18.42
C TRP A 59 -8.46 11.14 18.30
N MET A 60 -8.34 11.65 17.08
CA MET A 60 -7.92 13.02 16.81
C MET A 60 -9.01 14.05 17.17
N GLY A 61 -10.27 13.73 16.88
CA GLY A 61 -11.44 14.54 17.24
C GLY A 61 -11.72 14.56 18.74
N GLY A 62 -11.45 13.45 19.45
CA GLY A 62 -11.61 13.34 20.90
C GLY A 62 -10.62 14.18 21.72
N ARG A 63 -9.47 14.57 21.15
CA ARG A 63 -8.46 15.43 21.81
C ARG A 63 -8.53 16.90 21.45
N SER A 64 -9.32 17.29 20.45
CA SER A 64 -9.33 18.65 19.89
C SER A 64 -10.73 19.27 19.99
N PRO A 65 -11.00 20.14 21.00
CA PRO A 65 -12.23 20.94 21.04
C PRO A 65 -12.40 21.85 19.81
N THR A 66 -11.29 22.10 19.09
CA THR A 66 -11.19 22.97 17.92
C THR A 66 -11.75 22.36 16.62
N ALA A 67 -12.04 21.06 16.56
CA ALA A 67 -12.61 20.42 15.37
C ALA A 67 -14.13 20.62 15.22
N LYS A 68 -14.83 21.05 16.27
CA LYS A 68 -16.31 21.17 16.28
C LYS A 68 -16.88 22.30 15.40
N GLY A 69 -16.07 23.09 14.70
CA GLY A 69 -16.62 24.25 13.97
C GLY A 69 -15.87 24.81 12.76
N LYS A 70 -14.75 24.22 12.29
CA LYS A 70 -13.98 24.82 11.18
C LYS A 70 -13.58 23.89 10.04
N LEU A 71 -13.58 22.58 10.21
CA LEU A 71 -13.18 21.64 9.16
C LEU A 71 -14.30 20.62 8.89
N PRO A 72 -14.65 20.37 7.61
CA PRO A 72 -15.56 19.29 7.26
C PRO A 72 -15.01 17.95 7.76
N LEU A 73 -15.85 17.12 8.40
CA LEU A 73 -15.49 15.78 8.88
C LEU A 73 -14.82 14.93 7.77
N GLN A 74 -15.33 15.03 6.55
CA GLN A 74 -14.78 14.37 5.37
C GLN A 74 -13.31 14.73 5.08
N PHE A 75 -12.90 15.97 5.39
CA PHE A 75 -11.52 16.42 5.22
C PHE A 75 -10.61 15.82 6.29
N MET A 76 -11.10 15.67 7.53
CA MET A 76 -10.36 14.99 8.59
C MET A 76 -10.18 13.50 8.28
N ASP A 77 -11.20 12.83 7.77
CA ASP A 77 -11.10 11.42 7.36
C ASP A 77 -10.07 11.22 6.24
N PHE A 78 -10.05 12.12 5.26
CA PHE A 78 -9.06 12.08 4.19
C PHE A 78 -7.62 12.27 4.72
N ILE A 79 -7.41 13.22 5.63
CA ILE A 79 -6.11 13.43 6.27
C ILE A 79 -5.70 12.23 7.11
N SER A 80 -6.62 11.66 7.89
CA SER A 80 -6.39 10.46 8.69
C SER A 80 -5.97 9.28 7.82
N LEU A 81 -6.68 9.05 6.72
CA LEU A 81 -6.36 8.00 5.75
C LEU A 81 -4.96 8.21 5.17
N LEU A 82 -4.65 9.44 4.71
CA LEU A 82 -3.34 9.77 4.14
C LEU A 82 -2.21 9.58 5.17
N ALA A 83 -2.43 10.03 6.40
CA ALA A 83 -1.46 9.93 7.49
C ALA A 83 -1.12 8.47 7.80
N ILE A 84 -2.14 7.61 7.98
CA ILE A 84 -1.94 6.19 8.26
C ILE A 84 -1.27 5.50 7.07
N ALA A 85 -1.66 5.82 5.83
CA ALA A 85 -1.04 5.26 4.65
C ALA A 85 0.46 5.59 4.58
N ILE A 86 0.82 6.86 4.80
CA ILE A 86 2.22 7.30 4.81
C ILE A 86 3.00 6.61 5.94
N ILE A 87 2.46 6.59 7.16
CA ILE A 87 3.11 5.97 8.32
C ILE A 87 3.31 4.47 8.09
N GLY A 88 2.27 3.77 7.62
CA GLY A 88 2.33 2.35 7.30
C GLY A 88 3.38 2.06 6.23
N TYR A 89 3.46 2.88 5.18
CA TYR A 89 4.47 2.72 4.14
C TYR A 89 5.89 2.97 4.68
N LEU A 90 6.08 4.04 5.46
CA LEU A 90 7.37 4.38 6.06
C LEU A 90 7.84 3.30 7.04
N MET A 91 6.93 2.67 7.79
CA MET A 91 7.27 1.55 8.67
C MET A 91 7.87 0.38 7.89
N PHE A 92 7.26 -0.01 6.78
CA PHE A 92 7.78 -1.07 5.92
C PHE A 92 9.05 -0.66 5.17
N PHE A 93 9.18 0.62 4.81
CA PHE A 93 10.43 1.15 4.27
C PHE A 93 11.57 1.09 5.29
N ALA A 94 11.31 1.41 6.56
CA ALA A 94 12.29 1.29 7.63
C ALA A 94 12.68 -0.17 7.88
N LEU A 95 11.70 -1.08 7.95
CA LEU A 95 11.97 -2.52 8.02
C LEU A 95 12.85 -2.99 6.85
N ARG A 96 12.57 -2.50 5.64
CA ARG A 96 13.37 -2.78 4.45
C ARG A 96 14.82 -2.32 4.61
N LEU A 97 15.05 -1.10 5.09
CA LEU A 97 16.41 -0.58 5.33
C LEU A 97 17.18 -1.40 6.36
N VAL A 98 16.49 -1.90 7.39
CA VAL A 98 17.10 -2.78 8.39
C VAL A 98 17.50 -4.11 7.74
N PHE A 99 16.61 -4.73 6.96
CA PHE A 99 16.91 -5.97 6.24
C PHE A 99 18.06 -5.82 5.24
N ASP A 100 18.10 -4.71 4.50
CA ASP A 100 19.16 -4.39 3.54
C ASP A 100 20.54 -4.20 4.20
N ARG A 101 20.57 -3.89 5.49
CA ARG A 101 21.82 -3.78 6.25
C ARG A 101 22.34 -5.14 6.75
N PHE A 102 21.48 -6.15 6.84
CA PHE A 102 21.83 -7.48 7.36
C PHE A 102 22.15 -8.52 6.27
N ILE A 103 21.84 -8.22 5.00
CA ILE A 103 22.15 -9.03 3.81
C ILE A 103 23.31 -8.36 3.07
#